data_AF-A0A422NI60-F1
#
_entry.id   AF-A0A422NI60-F1
#
_cell.length_a   1.000
_cell.length_b   1.000
_cell.length_c   1.000
_cell.angle_alpha   90.00
_cell.angle_beta   90.00
_cell.angle_gamma   90.00
#
_symmetry.space_group_name_H-M   'P 1'
#
loop_
_entity.id
_entity.type
_entity.pdbx_description
1 polymer ?
#
loop_
_entity_poly.entity_id
_entity_poly.type
_entity_poly.pdbx_seq_one_letter_code
_entity_poly.pdbx_strand_id
1 'polypeptide(L)'
;MESSICAEEATKWRQCIEQHLGDLNLERRCSDELALFDHCIASWRLNGAKDVKIKGENEGEPAPQCAALSCLIGTCLRKTNYDFSRCSVPMQYFKHCVKSFYGSEYIV
;
A
#
# COMPACT_ATOMS: atom_id res chain seq x y z
N MET A 1 18.18 0.18 -6.50
CA MET A 1 17.52 0.85 -7.64
C MET A 1 16.02 0.55 -7.69
N GLU A 2 15.53 -0.53 -7.05
CA GLU A 2 14.10 -0.92 -7.01
C GLU A 2 13.26 -0.16 -5.96
N SER A 3 13.89 0.51 -5.00
CA SER A 3 13.24 1.27 -3.92
C SER A 3 12.57 2.58 -4.39
N SER A 4 12.82 3.02 -5.63
CA SER A 4 12.23 4.24 -6.19
C SER A 4 10.96 4.00 -7.01
N ILE A 5 10.64 2.75 -7.36
CA ILE A 5 9.50 2.43 -8.22
C ILE A 5 8.20 2.75 -7.46
N CYS A 6 7.42 3.67 -8.02
CA CYS A 6 6.16 4.18 -7.44
C CYS A 6 6.26 4.64 -5.99
N ALA A 7 7.46 5.04 -5.55
CA ALA A 7 7.71 5.39 -4.16
C ALA A 7 7.05 6.71 -3.76
N GLU A 8 6.92 7.65 -4.68
CA GLU A 8 6.26 8.93 -4.45
C GLU A 8 4.74 8.73 -4.27
N GLU A 9 4.11 7.97 -5.16
CA GLU A 9 2.68 7.65 -5.11
C GLU A 9 2.35 6.84 -3.85
N ALA A 10 3.16 5.83 -3.53
CA ALA A 10 3.02 5.07 -2.29
C ALA A 10 3.16 5.98 -1.05
N THR A 11 4.06 6.96 -1.09
CA THR A 11 4.24 7.92 0.01
C THR A 11 3.05 8.84 0.17
N LYS A 12 2.52 9.41 -0.92
CA LYS A 12 1.31 10.27 -0.90
C LYS A 12 0.11 9.50 -0.37
N TRP A 13 -0.08 8.27 -0.86
CA TRP A 13 -1.15 7.40 -0.39
C TRP A 13 -1.03 7.08 1.09
N ARG A 14 0.17 6.70 1.56
CA ARG A 14 0.46 6.49 2.99
C ARG A 14 0.14 7.73 3.83
N GLN A 15 0.55 8.92 3.38
CA GLN A 15 0.29 10.17 4.09
C GLN A 15 -1.21 10.45 4.23
N CYS A 16 -1.98 10.23 3.16
CA CYS A 16 -3.44 10.36 3.24
C CYS A 16 -4.03 9.38 4.28
N ILE A 17 -3.60 8.11 4.26
CA ILE A 17 -4.09 7.09 5.20
C ILE A 17 -3.78 7.49 6.64
N GLU A 18 -2.57 7.99 6.88
CA GLU A 18 -2.12 8.42 8.21
C GLU A 18 -2.96 9.59 8.76
N GLN A 19 -3.33 10.55 7.91
CA GLN A 19 -4.16 11.71 8.29
C GLN A 19 -5.60 11.32 8.63
N HIS A 20 -6.13 10.27 8.01
CA HIS A 20 -7.52 9.83 8.17
C HIS A 20 -7.66 8.49 8.91
N LEU A 21 -6.63 8.08 9.64
CA LEU A 21 -6.55 6.76 10.24
C LEU A 21 -7.73 6.48 11.20
N GLY A 22 -8.47 5.40 10.94
CA GLY A 22 -9.65 5.00 11.72
C GLY A 22 -10.94 5.71 11.35
N ASP A 23 -10.94 6.59 10.34
CA ASP A 23 -12.17 7.13 9.72
C ASP A 23 -12.92 6.01 8.98
N LEU A 24 -14.25 5.98 9.10
CA LEU A 24 -15.11 5.02 8.39
C LEU A 24 -15.14 5.25 6.88
N ASN A 25 -14.83 6.47 6.42
CA ASN A 25 -14.78 6.85 5.02
C ASN A 25 -13.36 6.92 4.46
N LEU A 26 -12.39 6.27 5.12
CA LEU A 26 -10.98 6.28 4.71
C LEU A 26 -10.79 5.89 3.24
N GLU A 27 -11.55 4.91 2.77
CA GLU A 27 -11.49 4.42 1.40
C GLU A 27 -11.77 5.54 0.39
N ARG A 28 -12.89 6.24 0.59
CA ARG A 28 -13.28 7.36 -0.26
C ARG A 28 -12.29 8.52 -0.19
N ARG A 29 -11.78 8.83 1.01
CA ARG A 29 -10.88 9.99 1.21
C ARG A 29 -9.53 9.83 0.52
N CYS A 30 -9.00 8.60 0.49
CA CYS A 30 -7.67 8.32 -0.09
C CYS A 30 -7.76 7.58 -1.44
N SER A 31 -8.90 7.69 -2.13
CA SER A 31 -9.14 7.02 -3.40
C SER A 31 -8.33 7.62 -4.54
N ASP A 32 -8.10 8.93 -4.52
CA ASP A 32 -7.29 9.62 -5.53
C ASP A 32 -5.82 9.19 -5.44
N GLU A 33 -5.23 9.13 -4.24
CA GLU A 33 -3.85 8.69 -4.06
C GLU A 33 -3.69 7.18 -4.36
N LEU A 34 -4.69 6.36 -4.03
CA LEU A 34 -4.72 4.96 -4.44
C LEU A 34 -4.71 4.83 -5.97
N ALA A 35 -5.57 5.58 -6.67
CA ALA A 35 -5.63 5.55 -8.13
C ALA A 35 -4.31 5.98 -8.79
N LEU A 36 -3.62 6.97 -8.20
CA LEU A 36 -2.29 7.39 -8.66
C LEU A 36 -1.25 6.26 -8.47
N PHE A 37 -1.26 5.58 -7.33
CA PHE A 37 -0.40 4.43 -7.07
C PHE A 37 -0.67 3.30 -8.08
N ASP A 38 -1.94 2.95 -8.29
CA ASP A 38 -2.34 1.90 -9.22
C ASP A 38 -1.95 2.23 -10.66
N HIS A 39 -2.09 3.49 -11.07
CA HIS A 39 -1.65 3.95 -12.38
C HIS A 39 -0.13 3.81 -12.54
N CYS A 40 0.65 4.18 -11.53
CA CYS A 40 2.10 4.01 -11.56
C CYS A 40 2.49 2.53 -11.69
N ILE A 41 1.89 1.65 -10.87
CA ILE A 41 2.15 0.20 -10.93
C ILE A 41 1.80 -0.35 -12.31
N ALA A 42 0.62 -0.02 -12.84
CA ALA A 42 0.20 -0.48 -14.16
C ALA A 42 1.17 -0.03 -15.26
N SER A 43 1.59 1.23 -15.24
CA SER A 43 2.58 1.76 -16.18
C SER A 43 3.92 1.04 -16.06
N TRP A 44 4.44 0.85 -14.84
CA TRP A 44 5.68 0.13 -14.60
C TRP A 44 5.61 -1.33 -15.10
N ARG A 45 4.50 -2.03 -14.84
CA ARG A 45 4.27 -3.40 -15.31
C ARG A 45 4.22 -3.52 -16.83
N LEU A 46 3.59 -2.56 -17.51
CA LEU A 46 3.51 -2.54 -18.96
C LEU A 46 4.87 -2.29 -19.62
N ASN A 47 5.75 -1.52 -18.96
CA ASN A 47 7.08 -1.16 -19.45
C ASN A 47 8.17 -2.21 -19.15
N GLY A 48 7.82 -3.50 -19.26
CA GLY A 48 8.79 -4.61 -19.21
C GLY A 48 8.96 -5.26 -17.84
N ALA A 49 8.27 -4.79 -16.80
CA ALA A 49 8.34 -5.37 -15.46
C ALA A 49 7.29 -6.46 -15.19
N LYS A 50 6.76 -7.12 -16.22
CA LYS A 50 5.68 -8.13 -16.08
C LYS A 50 6.05 -9.24 -15.09
N ASP A 51 7.27 -9.75 -15.18
CA ASP A 51 7.75 -10.87 -14.36
C ASP A 51 8.60 -10.43 -13.15
N VAL A 52 8.88 -9.12 -13.01
CA VAL A 52 9.73 -8.59 -11.93
C VAL A 52 8.96 -8.57 -10.61
N LYS A 53 9.51 -9.15 -9.55
CA LYS A 53 8.89 -9.14 -8.22
C LYS A 53 9.74 -8.32 -7.27
N ILE A 54 9.20 -7.24 -6.72
CA ILE A 54 9.88 -6.45 -5.69
C ILE A 54 9.50 -7.02 -4.32
N LYS A 55 10.51 -7.43 -3.56
CA LYS A 55 10.39 -7.97 -2.19
C LYS A 55 11.15 -7.07 -1.21
N GLY A 56 10.96 -7.29 0.09
CA GLY A 56 11.78 -6.64 1.10
C GLY A 56 13.22 -7.18 1.12
N GLU A 57 14.07 -6.54 1.93
CA GLU A 57 15.49 -6.90 2.06
C GLU A 57 15.65 -8.30 2.67
N ASN A 58 14.76 -8.69 3.58
CA ASN A 58 14.72 -10.02 4.19
C ASN A 58 13.55 -10.87 3.67
N GLU A 59 13.69 -12.20 3.78
CA GLU A 59 12.61 -13.11 3.44
C GLU A 59 11.38 -12.88 4.33
N GLY A 60 10.20 -12.80 3.70
CA GLY A 60 8.94 -12.49 4.37
C GLY A 60 8.65 -10.99 4.53
N GLU A 61 9.61 -10.12 4.21
CA GLU A 61 9.37 -8.67 4.25
C GLU A 61 8.64 -8.17 2.99
N PRO A 62 7.72 -7.20 3.16
CA PRO A 62 7.07 -6.55 2.04
C PRO A 62 8.05 -5.66 1.28
N ALA A 63 7.69 -5.27 0.06
CA ALA A 63 8.42 -4.25 -0.69
C ALA A 63 8.60 -2.97 0.17
N PRO A 64 9.75 -2.27 0.09
CA PRO A 64 10.06 -1.10 0.93
C PRO A 64 8.98 -0.01 0.91
N GLN A 65 8.34 0.18 -0.25
CA GLN A 65 7.25 1.13 -0.46
C GLN A 65 6.01 0.80 0.38
N CYS A 66 5.79 -0.48 0.66
CA CYS A 66 4.64 -1.00 1.42
C CYS A 66 4.94 -1.19 2.91
N ALA A 67 6.21 -1.29 3.30
CA ALA A 67 6.61 -1.54 4.68
C ALA A 67 5.99 -0.52 5.64
N ALA A 68 5.98 0.76 5.27
CA ALA A 68 5.42 1.82 6.10
C ALA A 68 3.88 1.76 6.25
N LEU A 69 3.16 1.14 5.30
CA LEU A 69 1.72 0.91 5.43
C LEU A 69 1.41 -0.12 6.53
N SER A 70 2.28 -1.11 6.73
CA SER A 70 2.10 -2.10 7.80
C SER A 70 2.09 -1.46 9.19
N CYS A 71 2.92 -0.42 9.40
CA CYS A 71 2.97 0.35 10.64
C CYS A 71 1.66 1.08 10.94
N LEU A 72 0.89 1.46 9.91
CA LEU A 72 -0.38 2.16 10.08
C LEU A 72 -1.47 1.24 10.66
N ILE A 73 -1.39 -0.08 10.45
CA ILE A 73 -2.32 -1.05 11.04
C ILE A 73 -2.19 -1.03 12.57
N GLY A 74 -0.96 -1.17 13.08
CA GLY A 74 -0.70 -1.13 14.52
C GLY A 74 -1.04 0.21 15.16
N THR A 75 -0.79 1.31 14.44
CA THR A 75 -1.19 2.66 14.90
C THR A 75 -2.71 2.82 14.91
N CYS A 76 -3.42 2.26 13.92
CA CYS A 76 -4.87 2.30 13.87
C CYS A 76 -5.46 1.56 15.07
N LEU A 77 -5.04 0.32 15.30
CA LEU A 77 -5.51 -0.50 16.43
C LEU A 77 -5.28 0.20 17.77
N ARG A 78 -4.11 0.81 17.99
CA ARG A 78 -3.86 1.57 19.22
C ARG A 78 -4.78 2.78 19.37
N LYS A 79 -5.12 3.49 18.28
CA LYS A 79 -6.01 4.66 18.29
C LYS A 79 -7.50 4.28 18.44
N THR A 80 -7.89 3.10 17.97
CA THR A 80 -9.30 2.65 17.94
C THR A 80 -9.64 1.66 19.06
N ASN A 81 -8.80 1.56 20.11
CA ASN A 81 -8.97 0.60 21.19
C ASN A 81 -9.08 -0.86 20.69
N TYR A 82 -8.21 -1.22 19.74
CA TYR A 82 -8.11 -2.53 19.11
C TYR A 82 -9.37 -2.98 18.36
N ASP A 83 -10.16 -2.02 17.87
CA ASP A 83 -11.29 -2.30 16.98
C ASP A 83 -10.78 -2.63 15.56
N PHE A 84 -10.74 -3.92 15.25
CA PHE A 84 -10.33 -4.45 13.96
C PHE A 84 -11.26 -4.04 12.81
N SER A 85 -12.55 -3.78 13.08
CA SER A 85 -13.49 -3.38 12.03
C SER A 85 -13.10 -2.02 11.44
N ARG A 86 -12.68 -1.07 12.29
CA ARG A 86 -12.22 0.26 11.91
C ARG A 86 -10.84 0.28 11.25
N CYS A 87 -10.05 -0.79 11.42
CA CYS A 87 -8.71 -0.92 10.86
C CYS A 87 -8.63 -1.92 9.69
N SER A 88 -9.78 -2.40 9.21
CA SER A 88 -9.87 -3.30 8.06
C SER A 88 -9.32 -2.69 6.77
N VAL A 89 -9.61 -1.41 6.52
CA VAL A 89 -9.17 -0.70 5.30
C VAL A 89 -7.63 -0.56 5.24
N PRO A 90 -6.92 -0.05 6.27
CA PRO A 90 -5.45 -0.07 6.27
C PRO A 90 -4.84 -1.45 6.04
N MET A 91 -5.46 -2.52 6.56
CA MET A 91 -5.00 -3.89 6.31
C MET A 91 -5.18 -4.30 4.85
N GLN A 92 -6.30 -3.95 4.22
CA GLN A 92 -6.54 -4.20 2.79
C GLN A 92 -5.54 -3.41 1.94
N TYR A 93 -5.27 -2.15 2.27
CA TYR A 93 -4.33 -1.30 1.57
C TYR A 93 -2.89 -1.83 1.64
N PHE A 94 -2.44 -2.29 2.80
CA PHE A 94 -1.15 -2.96 2.90
C PHE A 94 -1.08 -4.20 1.99
N LYS A 95 -2.11 -5.06 2.01
CA LYS A 95 -2.17 -6.23 1.14
C LYS A 95 -2.14 -5.86 -0.34
N HIS A 96 -2.90 -4.84 -0.73
CA HIS A 96 -2.96 -4.33 -2.10
C HIS A 96 -1.59 -3.84 -2.59
N CYS A 97 -0.92 -3.05 -1.76
CA CYS A 97 0.43 -2.56 -2.05
C CYS A 97 1.39 -3.73 -2.32
N VAL A 98 1.45 -4.71 -1.40
CA VAL A 98 2.36 -5.86 -1.55
C VAL A 98 2.04 -6.65 -2.80
N LYS A 99 0.76 -6.96 -3.03
CA LYS A 99 0.31 -7.72 -4.21
C LYS A 99 0.71 -7.05 -5.52
N SER A 100 0.53 -5.74 -5.61
CA SER A 100 0.88 -4.92 -6.78
C SER A 100 2.35 -5.10 -7.22
N PHE A 101 3.25 -5.24 -6.25
CA PHE A 101 4.69 -5.46 -6.50
C PHE A 101 5.09 -6.92 -6.75
N TYR A 102 4.21 -7.90 -6.48
CA TYR A 102 4.52 -9.34 -6.61
C TYR A 102 4.10 -9.96 -7.95
N GLY A 103 3.30 -9.27 -8.77
CA GLY A 103 3.00 -9.67 -10.17
C GLY A 103 1.70 -9.07 -10.70
N SER A 104 1.54 -8.99 -12.02
CA SER A 104 0.31 -8.48 -12.64
C SER A 104 -0.92 -9.36 -12.38
N GLU A 105 -0.72 -10.65 -12.13
CA GLU A 105 -1.78 -11.60 -11.74
C GLU A 105 -2.40 -11.32 -10.35
N TYR A 106 -1.78 -10.44 -9.55
CA TYR A 106 -2.25 -10.06 -8.22
C TYR A 106 -2.90 -8.68 -8.17
N ILE A 107 -2.98 -7.99 -9.31
CA ILE A 107 -3.71 -6.73 -9.49
C ILE A 107 -5.12 -7.10 -9.95
N VAL A 108 -6.01 -7.45 -9.02
CA VAL A 108 -7.43 -7.77 -9.29
C VAL A 108 -8.31 -7.02 -8.31
#